data_AF-A0A2Z4IMP2-F1
#
_entry.id   AF-A0A2Z4IMP2-F1
#
_cell.length_a   1.000
_cell.length_b   1.000
_cell.length_c   1.000
_cell.angle_alpha   90.00
_cell.angle_beta   90.00
_cell.angle_gamma   90.00
#
_symmetry.space_group_name_H-M   'P 1'
#
loop_
_entity.id
_entity.type
_entity.pdbx_description
1 polymer ?
#
loop_
_entity_poly.entity_id
_entity_poly.type
_entity_poly.pdbx_seq_one_letter_code
_entity_poly.pdbx_strand_id
1 'polypeptide(L)' 'MEVIFVLIGISLILAVTFLVLFIRALKSGQYDDTYTPSVRMLFDKNKQSDTRKRTTKSK' A
#
# COMPACT_ATOMS: atom_id res chain seq x y z
N MET A 1 -25.00 19.74 -32.87
CA MET A 1 -24.26 20.52 -31.85
C MET A 1 -24.57 20.07 -30.43
N GLU A 2 -25.81 19.70 -30.09
CA GLU A 2 -26.18 19.19 -28.75
C GLU A 2 -25.41 17.95 -28.30
N VAL A 3 -25.16 17.00 -29.20
CA VAL A 3 -24.42 15.76 -28.89
C VAL A 3 -23.02 16.03 -28.33
N ILE A 4 -22.36 17.11 -28.78
CA ILE A 4 -21.02 17.48 -28.30
C ILE A 4 -21.06 17.86 -26.82
N PHE A 5 -22.09 18.57 -26.35
CA PHE A 5 -22.24 18.93 -24.95
C PHE A 5 -22.44 17.71 -24.05
N VAL A 6 -23.22 16.72 -24.52
CA VAL A 6 -23.42 15.45 -23.81
C VAL A 6 -22.11 14.66 -23.71
N LEU A 7 -21.35 14.56 -24.82
CA LEU A 7 -20.07 13.87 -24.86
C LEU A 7 -19.03 14.51 -23.93
N ILE A 8 -18.99 15.85 -23.86
CA ILE A 8 -18.11 16.58 -22.93
C ILE A 8 -18.49 16.27 -21.48
N GLY A 9 -19.79 16.24 -21.15
CA GLY A 9 -20.24 15.88 -19.81
C GLY A 9 -19.81 14.47 -19.39
N ILE A 10 -20.01 13.49 -20.28
CA ILE A 10 -19.61 12.09 -20.04
C ILE A 10 -18.09 11.97 -19.89
N SER A 11 -17.30 12.64 -20.73
CA SER A 11 -15.83 12.56 -20.64
C SER A 11 -15.31 13.18 -19.34
N LEU A 12 -15.92 14.29 -18.89
CA LEU A 12 -15.56 14.94 -17.63
C LEU A 12 -15.86 14.04 -16.43
N ILE A 13 -17.03 13.39 -16.42
CA ILE A 13 -17.42 12.44 -15.36
C ILE A 13 -16.44 11.26 -15.31
N LEU A 14 -16.09 10.70 -16.47
CA LEU A 14 -15.09 9.63 -16.56
C LEU A 14 -13.73 10.07 -16.03
N ALA A 15 -13.26 11.24 -16.42
CA ALA A 15 -11.99 11.80 -15.98
C ALA A 15 -11.94 11.99 -14.45
N VAL A 16 -12.98 12.58 -13.86
CA VAL A 16 -13.07 12.78 -12.41
C VAL A 16 -13.15 11.44 -11.67
N THR A 17 -13.93 10.49 -12.19
CA THR A 17 -14.05 9.15 -11.59
C THR A 17 -12.70 8.44 -11.56
N PHE A 18 -11.98 8.44 -12.69
CA PHE A 18 -10.63 7.88 -12.77
C PHE A 18 -9.66 8.57 -11.83
N LEU A 19 -9.71 9.90 -11.74
CA LEU A 19 -8.84 10.67 -10.83
C LEU A 19 -9.10 10.32 -9.36
N VAL A 20 -10.36 10.22 -8.95
CA VAL A 20 -10.73 9.85 -7.57
C VAL A 20 -10.28 8.41 -7.25
N LEU A 21 -10.52 7.47 -8.16
CA LEU A 21 -10.07 6.08 -7.98
C LEU A 21 -8.54 6.00 -7.91
N PHE A 22 -7.84 6.75 -8.76
CA PHE A 22 -6.39 6.82 -8.76
C PHE A 22 -5.84 7.33 -7.41
N ILE A 23 -6.37 8.44 -6.89
CA ILE A 23 -5.97 8.95 -5.58
C ILE A 23 -6.27 7.95 -4.46
N ARG A 24 -7.43 7.27 -4.50
CA ARG A 24 -7.76 6.22 -3.52
C ARG A 24 -6.79 5.05 -3.58
N ALA A 25 -6.38 4.63 -4.77
CA ALA A 25 -5.38 3.58 -4.96
C ALA A 25 -4.02 3.97 -4.38
N LEU A 26 -3.58 5.22 -4.61
CA LEU A 26 -2.33 5.72 -4.02
C LEU A 26 -2.37 5.75 -2.48
N LYS A 27 -3.52 6.07 -1.89
CA LYS A 27 -3.72 6.11 -0.43
C LYS A 27 -3.95 4.73 0.19
N SER A 28 -3.99 3.65 -0.59
CA SER A 28 -4.31 2.29 -0.14
C SER A 28 -3.25 1.65 0.78
N GLY A 29 -2.18 2.36 1.17
CA GLY A 29 -1.16 1.84 2.08
C GLY A 29 -0.33 0.67 1.52
N GLN A 30 -0.52 0.31 0.24
CA GLN A 30 0.23 -0.74 -0.45
C GLN A 30 1.75 -0.47 -0.44
N TYR A 31 2.14 0.79 -0.24
CA TYR A 31 3.54 1.23 -0.16
C TYR A 31 4.18 1.04 1.21
N ASP A 32 3.45 0.59 2.24
CA ASP A 32 4.02 0.40 3.58
C ASP A 32 4.98 -0.80 3.64
N ASP A 33 4.90 -1.73 2.68
CA ASP A 33 5.87 -2.82 2.55
C ASP A 33 7.09 -2.41 1.71
N THR A 34 7.76 -1.33 2.15
CA THR A 34 9.04 -0.89 1.58
C THR A 34 10.21 -1.80 1.96
N TYR A 35 10.02 -2.68 2.95
CA TYR A 35 11.05 -3.57 3.46
C TYR A 35 10.85 -4.97 2.90
N THR A 36 11.64 -5.29 1.87
CA THR A 36 11.46 -6.51 1.07
C THR A 36 11.34 -7.76 1.94
N PRO A 37 10.41 -8.68 1.66
CA PRO A 37 10.17 -9.86 2.50
C PRO A 37 11.43 -10.73 2.71
N SER A 38 12.34 -10.76 1.72
CA SER A 38 13.64 -11.43 1.82
C SER A 38 14.53 -10.83 2.91
N VAL A 39 14.55 -9.49 3.03
CA VAL A 39 15.35 -8.75 3.99
C VAL A 39 14.76 -8.91 5.41
N ARG A 40 13.43 -8.78 5.55
CA ARG A 40 12.72 -9.05 6.81
C ARG A 40 13.03 -10.45 7.35
N MET A 41 12.95 -11.47 6.50
CA MET A 41 13.18 -12.87 6.90
C MET A 41 14.61 -13.16 7.35
N LEU A 42 15.61 -12.43 6.83
CA LEU A 42 17.02 -12.56 7.22
C LEU A 42 17.30 -11.91 8.59
N PHE A 43 16.67 -10.76 8.88
CA PHE A 43 16.94 -10.01 10.11
C PHE A 43 15.97 -10.34 11.28
N ASP A 44 14.75 -10.80 11.02
CA ASP A 44 13.81 -11.21 12.08
C ASP A 44 14.25 -12.50 12.80
N LYS A 45 14.94 -13.41 12.10
CA LYS A 45 15.48 -14.63 12.71
C LYS A 45 16.50 -14.33 13.81
N ASN A 46 17.17 -13.18 13.74
CA ASN A 46 18.18 -12.78 14.73
C ASN A 46 17.52 -12.32 16.04
N LYS A 47 16.40 -11.59 15.98
CA LYS A 47 15.67 -11.07 17.17
C LYS A 47 15.01 -12.15 18.03
N GLN A 48 14.58 -13.27 17.45
CA GLN A 48 14.02 -14.39 18.23
C GLN A 48 15.08 -15.10 19.08
N SER A 49 16.35 -15.08 18.68
CA SER A 49 17.45 -15.69 19.44
C SER A 49 17.78 -14.92 20.72
N ASP A 50 17.72 -13.59 20.69
CA ASP A 50 17.96 -12.72 21.86
C ASP A 50 16.82 -12.76 22.87
N THR A 51 15.58 -12.84 22.41
CA THR A 51 14.40 -12.97 23.28
C THR A 51 14.39 -14.33 24.00
N ARG A 52 14.79 -15.40 23.31
CA ARG A 52 14.91 -16.75 23.89
C ARG A 52 16.08 -16.87 24.89
N LYS A 53 17.16 -16.11 24.70
CA LYS A 53 18.27 -16.03 25.66
C LYS A 53 17.90 -15.26 26.93
N ARG A 54 17.04 -14.23 26.85
CA ARG A 54 16.58 -13.49 28.05
C ARG A 54 15.58 -14.28 28.90
N THR A 55 14.71 -15.07 28.29
CA THR A 55 13.72 -15.88 29.04
C THR A 55 14.31 -17.12 29.70
N THR A 56 15.43 -17.65 29.19
CA THR A 56 16.13 -18.80 29.79
C THR A 56 17.15 -18.43 30.87
N LYS A 57 17.61 -17.16 30.92
CA LYS A 57 18.55 -16.68 31.96
C LYS A 57 17.88 -16.12 33.22
N SER A 58 16.55 -16.03 33.24
CA SER A 58 15.74 -15.51 34.36
C SER A 58 14.98 -16.61 35.11
N LYS A 59 15.27 -17.88 34.83
CA LYS A 59 14.79 -19.03 35.60
C LYS A 59 15.95 -19.69 36.33
#